data_AF-A0AA96VJ07-F1
#
_entry.id   AF-A0AA96VJ07-F1
#
_cell.length_a   1.000
_cell.length_b   1.000
_cell.length_c   1.000
_cell.angle_alpha   90.00
_cell.angle_beta   90.00
_cell.angle_gamma   90.00
#
_symmetry.space_group_name_H-M   'P 1'
#
loop_
_entity.id
_entity.type
_entity.pdbx_description
1 polymer ?
#
loop_
_entity_poly.entity_id
_entity_poly.type
_entity_poly.pdbx_seq_one_letter_code
_entity_poly.pdbx_strand_id
1 'polypeptide(L)'
;MTTEYQGEIVIAPRVLEVITGIAAAKVEGVHSLHNKRVADTWSKSSLNKGVYLQTDDEGKVTADIYVYLEYGVNVPAVSMDIQRAVKTAIYNYAEVEVTAVNIHVNGIVPDKTPKPALKDLFGEDFLDEE
;
A
#
# COMPACT_ATOMS: atom_id res chain seq x y z
N MET A 1 -37.74 -32.63 0.01
CA MET A 1 -36.72 -31.64 0.39
C MET A 1 -35.74 -31.58 -0.77
N THR A 2 -35.96 -30.65 -1.69
CA THR A 2 -35.07 -30.38 -2.82
C THR A 2 -33.80 -29.74 -2.28
N THR A 3 -32.70 -30.47 -2.30
CA THR A 3 -31.37 -29.96 -2.01
C THR A 3 -30.92 -29.09 -3.19
N GLU A 4 -31.03 -27.77 -3.03
CA GLU A 4 -30.40 -26.82 -3.95
C GLU A 4 -28.88 -26.96 -3.82
N TYR A 5 -28.22 -27.34 -4.92
CA TYR A 5 -26.77 -27.22 -5.04
C TYR A 5 -26.41 -25.74 -5.08
N GLN A 6 -25.98 -25.18 -3.96
CA GLN A 6 -25.27 -23.90 -3.96
C GLN A 6 -23.97 -24.11 -4.75
N GLY A 7 -23.85 -23.40 -5.88
CA GLY A 7 -22.64 -23.43 -6.69
C GLY A 7 -21.42 -22.96 -5.89
N GLU A 8 -20.26 -23.53 -6.18
CA GLU A 8 -19.00 -23.15 -5.56
C GLU A 8 -18.55 -21.76 -6.07
N ILE A 9 -18.41 -20.79 -5.16
CA ILE A 9 -17.91 -19.45 -5.48
C ILE A 9 -16.39 -19.47 -5.36
N VAL A 10 -15.70 -19.44 -6.49
CA VAL A 10 -14.23 -19.39 -6.54
C VAL A 10 -13.77 -17.95 -6.70
N ILE A 11 -13.09 -17.41 -5.68
CA ILE A 11 -12.52 -16.06 -5.72
C ILE A 11 -11.14 -16.12 -6.36
N ALA A 12 -10.96 -15.36 -7.44
CA ALA A 12 -9.65 -15.26 -8.09
C ALA A 12 -8.66 -14.53 -7.17
N PRO A 13 -7.39 -14.97 -7.08
CA PRO A 13 -6.36 -14.32 -6.24
C PRO A 13 -6.22 -12.82 -6.50
N ARG A 14 -6.39 -12.40 -7.76
CA ARG A 14 -6.35 -10.99 -8.17
C ARG A 14 -7.39 -10.11 -7.46
N VAL A 15 -8.54 -10.66 -7.09
CA VAL A 15 -9.59 -9.92 -6.38
C VAL A 15 -9.14 -9.60 -4.96
N LEU A 16 -8.44 -10.52 -4.30
CA LEU A 16 -7.88 -10.30 -2.97
C LEU A 16 -6.82 -9.19 -2.97
N GLU A 17 -6.00 -9.10 -4.02
CA GLU A 17 -5.01 -8.04 -4.19
C GLU A 17 -5.68 -6.66 -4.31
N VAL A 18 -6.80 -6.59 -5.06
CA VAL A 18 -7.57 -5.36 -5.22
C VAL A 18 -8.22 -4.93 -3.91
N ILE A 19 -8.85 -5.86 -3.18
CA ILE A 19 -9.45 -5.58 -1.86
C ILE A 19 -8.38 -5.05 -0.90
N THR A 20 -7.23 -5.71 -0.86
CA THR A 20 -6.09 -5.31 -0.02
C THR A 20 -5.58 -3.91 -0.36
N GLY A 21 -5.38 -3.63 -1.66
CA GLY A 21 -4.92 -2.33 -2.12
C GLY A 21 -5.90 -1.20 -1.78
N ILE A 22 -7.20 -1.46 -1.96
CA ILE A 22 -8.25 -0.49 -1.58
C ILE A 22 -8.27 -0.27 -0.07
N ALA A 23 -8.18 -1.34 0.72
CA ALA A 23 -8.18 -1.25 2.18
C ALA A 23 -6.97 -0.48 2.72
N ALA A 24 -5.77 -0.78 2.20
CA ALA A 24 -4.54 -0.09 2.57
C ALA A 24 -4.57 1.40 2.19
N ALA A 25 -5.05 1.73 0.99
CA ALA A 25 -5.12 3.11 0.51
C ALA A 25 -6.16 3.98 1.24
N LYS A 26 -7.10 3.38 1.97
CA LYS A 26 -8.10 4.11 2.77
C LYS A 26 -7.61 4.49 4.16
N VAL A 27 -6.48 3.95 4.62
CA VAL A 27 -5.94 4.27 5.94
C VAL A 27 -5.32 5.65 5.92
N GLU A 28 -5.66 6.46 6.92
CA GLU A 28 -5.11 7.80 7.10
C GLU A 28 -3.59 7.74 7.29
N GLY A 29 -2.86 8.65 6.63
CA GLY A 29 -1.40 8.65 6.62
C GLY A 29 -0.74 7.79 5.55
N VAL A 30 -1.52 7.04 4.75
CA VAL A 30 -1.01 6.37 3.54
C VAL A 30 -1.08 7.33 2.36
N HIS A 31 0.08 7.71 1.83
CA HIS A 31 0.15 8.60 0.68
C HIS A 31 -0.08 7.85 -0.64
N SER A 32 0.66 6.76 -0.85
CA SER A 32 0.51 5.93 -2.05
C SER A 32 1.07 4.52 -1.85
N LEU A 33 0.61 3.59 -2.68
CA LEU A 33 1.17 2.24 -2.77
C LEU A 33 2.23 2.19 -3.88
N HIS A 34 3.30 1.43 -3.67
CA HIS A 34 4.44 1.36 -4.60
C HIS A 34 4.80 -0.05 -5.02
N ASN A 35 5.14 -0.26 -6.28
CA ASN A 35 5.55 -1.59 -6.75
C ASN A 35 6.96 -1.92 -6.25
N LYS A 36 7.19 -3.21 -5.95
CA LYS A 36 8.50 -3.71 -5.50
C LYS A 36 9.58 -3.57 -6.56
N ARG A 37 9.23 -3.67 -7.85
CA ARG A 37 10.18 -3.60 -8.98
C ARG A 37 9.75 -2.55 -10.02
N VAL A 38 10.74 -1.86 -10.60
CA VAL A 38 10.54 -0.92 -11.72
C VAL A 38 9.94 -1.64 -12.93
N ALA A 39 10.35 -2.88 -13.19
CA ALA A 39 9.80 -3.71 -14.27
C ALA A 39 8.29 -3.97 -14.13
N ASP A 40 7.77 -4.05 -12.89
CA ASP A 40 6.34 -4.25 -12.64
C ASP A 40 5.52 -3.04 -13.08
N THR A 41 6.14 -1.87 -13.22
CA THR A 41 5.51 -0.63 -13.69
C THR A 41 5.29 -0.60 -15.21
N TRP A 42 6.07 -1.37 -15.98
CA TRP A 42 5.98 -1.39 -17.45
C TRP A 42 4.92 -2.36 -17.99
N SER A 43 4.45 -3.30 -17.17
CA SER A 43 3.37 -4.21 -17.55
C SER A 43 2.02 -3.49 -17.53
N LYS A 44 1.28 -3.49 -18.65
CA LYS A 44 -0.11 -2.98 -18.73
C LYS A 44 -1.11 -3.72 -17.83
N SER A 45 -0.68 -4.77 -17.12
CA SER A 45 -1.47 -5.49 -16.10
C SER A 45 -1.19 -5.01 -14.66
N SER A 46 -0.41 -3.94 -14.47
CA SER A 46 0.02 -3.36 -13.18
C SER A 46 -1.10 -2.66 -12.39
N LEU A 47 -2.30 -3.24 -12.38
CA LEU A 47 -3.37 -2.84 -11.47
C LEU A 47 -3.06 -3.22 -10.00
N ASN A 48 -2.02 -4.04 -9.78
CA ASN A 48 -1.55 -4.48 -8.47
C ASN A 48 -0.52 -3.49 -7.95
N LYS A 49 -1.00 -2.33 -7.52
CA LYS A 49 -0.22 -1.21 -6.99
C LYS A 49 0.39 -1.61 -5.64
N GLY A 50 1.56 -2.22 -5.64
CA GLY A 50 2.34 -2.47 -4.42
C GLY A 50 1.80 -3.51 -3.44
N VAL A 51 0.87 -4.37 -3.85
CA VAL A 51 0.36 -5.48 -3.04
C VAL A 51 0.75 -6.80 -3.69
N TYR A 52 1.34 -7.69 -2.90
CA TYR A 52 1.72 -9.03 -3.33
C TYR A 52 1.13 -10.03 -2.34
N LEU A 53 0.29 -10.93 -2.82
CA LEU A 53 -0.27 -12.03 -2.03
C LEU A 53 0.45 -13.34 -2.39
N GLN A 54 0.78 -14.11 -1.36
CA GLN A 54 1.30 -15.45 -1.49
C GLN A 54 0.42 -16.40 -0.68
N THR A 55 0.18 -17.57 -1.24
CA THR A 55 -0.49 -18.68 -0.56
C THR A 55 0.51 -19.83 -0.50
N ASP A 56 0.74 -20.38 0.69
CA ASP A 56 1.60 -21.55 0.85
C ASP A 56 0.84 -22.86 0.58
N ASP A 57 1.57 -23.98 0.57
CA ASP A 57 1.01 -25.32 0.34
C ASP A 57 0.06 -25.77 1.48
N GLU A 58 0.11 -25.11 2.64
CA GLU A 58 -0.79 -25.34 3.78
C GLU A 58 -2.05 -24.46 3.71
N GLY A 59 -2.19 -23.62 2.68
CA GLY A 59 -3.33 -22.71 2.49
C GLY A 59 -3.24 -21.40 3.27
N LYS A 60 -2.11 -21.07 3.89
CA LYS A 60 -1.91 -19.81 4.62
C LYS A 60 -1.66 -18.68 3.63
N VAL A 61 -2.44 -17.62 3.77
CA VAL A 61 -2.32 -16.42 2.94
C VAL A 61 -1.47 -15.36 3.66
N THR A 62 -0.43 -14.88 2.98
CA THR A 62 0.42 -13.78 3.45
C THR A 62 0.38 -12.62 2.48
N ALA A 63 0.25 -11.39 3.00
CA ALA A 63 0.20 -10.17 2.20
C ALA A 63 1.45 -9.31 2.46
N ASP A 64 2.16 -8.95 1.39
CA ASP A 64 3.21 -7.94 1.41
C ASP A 64 2.73 -6.65 0.75
N ILE A 65 2.74 -5.56 1.50
CA ILE A 65 2.23 -4.26 1.08
C ILE A 65 3.34 -3.23 1.15
N TYR A 66 3.59 -2.56 0.04
CA TYR A 66 4.64 -1.56 -0.11
C TYR A 66 4.00 -0.17 -0.19
N VAL A 67 4.32 0.68 0.79
CA VAL A 67 3.66 1.98 1.00
C VAL A 67 4.65 3.12 1.11
N TYR A 68 4.23 4.29 0.60
CA TYR A 68 4.72 5.58 1.03
C TYR A 68 3.75 6.18 2.02
N LEU A 69 4.30 6.69 3.13
CA LEU A 69 3.52 7.35 4.17
C LEU A 69 3.65 8.86 4.07
N GLU A 70 2.66 9.57 4.58
CA GLU A 70 2.67 11.03 4.66
C GLU A 70 3.67 11.52 5.72
N TYR A 71 4.19 12.73 5.56
CA TYR A 71 5.07 13.33 6.55
C TYR A 71 4.31 13.65 7.84
N GLY A 72 4.97 13.43 8.99
CA GLY A 72 4.39 13.71 10.30
C GLY A 72 3.53 12.59 10.88
N VAL A 73 3.40 11.44 10.20
CA VAL A 73 2.62 10.31 10.72
C VAL A 73 3.45 9.38 11.60
N ASN A 74 2.79 8.72 12.54
CA ASN A 74 3.41 7.68 13.37
C ASN A 74 3.45 6.36 12.58
N VAL A 75 4.63 6.01 12.06
CA VAL A 75 4.82 4.85 11.18
C VAL A 75 4.32 3.53 11.79
N PRO A 76 4.69 3.15 13.04
CA PRO A 76 4.13 1.97 13.69
C PRO A 76 2.60 1.99 13.82
N ALA A 77 2.02 3.12 14.21
CA ALA A 77 0.57 3.23 14.41
C ALA A 77 -0.17 3.04 13.08
N VAL A 78 0.23 3.77 12.04
CA VAL A 78 -0.36 3.65 10.69
C VAL A 78 -0.17 2.23 10.15
N SER A 79 0.98 1.60 10.37
CA SER A 79 1.21 0.22 9.93
C SER A 79 0.25 -0.77 10.59
N MET A 80 -0.01 -0.63 11.90
CA MET A 80 -0.99 -1.46 12.61
C MET A 80 -2.41 -1.23 12.08
N ASP A 81 -2.75 0.01 11.76
CA ASP A 81 -4.06 0.34 11.21
C ASP A 81 -4.25 -0.23 9.81
N ILE A 82 -3.21 -0.20 8.95
CA ILE A 82 -3.21 -0.92 7.66
C ILE A 82 -3.42 -2.43 7.87
N GLN A 83 -2.69 -3.05 8.79
CA GLN A 83 -2.85 -4.48 9.07
C GLN A 83 -4.27 -4.83 9.51
N ARG A 84 -4.85 -4.03 10.40
CA ARG A 84 -6.23 -4.23 10.88
C ARG A 84 -7.24 -4.04 9.74
N ALA A 85 -7.11 -2.97 8.96
CA ALA A 85 -7.99 -2.65 7.86
C ALA A 85 -7.97 -3.75 6.78
N VAL A 86 -6.79 -4.22 6.41
CA VAL A 86 -6.61 -5.28 5.40
C VAL A 86 -7.19 -6.62 5.86
N LYS A 87 -6.87 -7.06 7.09
CA LYS A 87 -7.42 -8.30 7.65
C LYS A 87 -8.95 -8.27 7.70
N THR A 88 -9.50 -7.15 8.16
CA THR A 88 -10.95 -6.96 8.25
C THR A 88 -11.61 -6.96 6.87
N ALA A 89 -11.03 -6.26 5.90
CA ALA A 89 -11.58 -6.19 4.56
C ALA A 89 -11.58 -7.55 3.84
N ILE A 90 -10.45 -8.28 3.88
CA ILE A 90 -10.37 -9.58 3.21
C ILE A 90 -11.35 -10.58 3.85
N TYR A 91 -11.44 -10.61 5.17
CA TYR A 91 -12.40 -11.46 5.86
C TYR A 91 -13.85 -11.12 5.50
N ASN A 92 -14.22 -9.83 5.53
CA ASN A 92 -15.62 -9.42 5.29
C ASN A 92 -16.10 -9.62 3.85
N TYR A 93 -15.21 -9.56 2.86
CA TYR A 93 -15.60 -9.64 1.44
C TYR A 93 -15.34 -11.01 0.81
N ALA A 94 -14.37 -11.76 1.32
CA ALA A 94 -13.95 -13.03 0.74
C ALA A 94 -14.00 -14.20 1.74
N GLU A 95 -14.29 -13.94 3.02
CA GLU A 95 -14.27 -14.95 4.09
C GLU A 95 -12.93 -15.71 4.18
N VAL A 96 -11.84 -15.04 3.79
CA VAL A 96 -10.47 -15.58 3.82
C VAL A 96 -9.73 -15.04 5.05
N GLU A 97 -9.11 -15.93 5.82
CA GLU A 97 -8.20 -15.54 6.89
C GLU A 97 -6.78 -15.29 6.37
N VAL A 98 -6.25 -14.10 6.66
CA VAL A 98 -4.87 -13.72 6.32
C VAL A 98 -3.97 -13.97 7.51
N THR A 99 -2.98 -14.82 7.33
CA THR A 99 -2.06 -15.24 8.40
C THR A 99 -1.15 -14.08 8.81
N ALA A 100 -0.49 -13.45 7.83
CA ALA A 100 0.43 -12.35 8.07
C ALA A 100 0.22 -11.21 7.06
N VAL A 101 0.39 -9.97 7.55
CA VAL A 101 0.36 -8.76 6.74
C VAL A 101 1.63 -7.97 7.02
N ASN A 102 2.55 -8.00 6.06
CA ASN A 102 3.85 -7.35 6.12
C ASN A 102 3.76 -5.98 5.46
N ILE A 103 4.09 -4.94 6.21
CA ILE A 103 4.08 -3.56 5.72
C ILE A 103 5.53 -3.13 5.48
N HIS A 104 5.83 -2.79 4.23
CA HIS A 104 7.12 -2.28 3.78
C HIS A 104 6.98 -0.79 3.52
N VAL A 105 7.59 0.02 4.38
CA VAL A 105 7.58 1.48 4.23
C VAL A 105 8.76 1.89 3.36
N ASN A 106 8.48 2.26 2.12
CA ASN A 106 9.51 2.64 1.15
C ASN A 106 10.04 4.06 1.38
N GLY A 107 9.22 4.93 1.97
CA GLY A 107 9.62 6.29 2.28
C GLY A 107 8.49 7.12 2.87
N ILE A 108 8.84 8.36 3.23
CA ILE A 108 7.93 9.37 3.75
C ILE A 108 7.88 10.50 2.72
N VAL A 109 6.69 10.89 2.30
CA VAL A 109 6.48 11.95 1.32
C VAL A 109 6.17 13.26 2.06
N PRO A 110 7.02 14.29 1.94
CA PRO A 110 6.71 15.60 2.49
C PRO A 110 5.56 16.24 1.72
N ASP A 111 4.70 16.96 2.43
CA ASP A 111 3.74 17.90 1.85
C ASP A 111 4.49 19.07 1.21
N LYS A 112 5.06 18.83 0.02
CA LYS A 112 5.75 19.80 -0.83
C LYS A 112 6.61 20.80 -0.03
N THR A 113 7.83 20.40 0.35
CA THR A 113 8.84 21.41 0.71
C THR A 113 9.00 22.41 -0.45
N PRO A 114 8.81 23.72 -0.22
CA PRO A 114 9.04 24.70 -1.28
C PRO A 114 10.48 24.59 -1.77
N LYS A 115 10.68 24.69 -3.08
CA LYS A 115 12.03 24.75 -3.66
C LYS A 115 12.74 25.95 -3.03
N PRO A 116 13.95 25.79 -2.44
CA PRO A 116 14.67 26.92 -1.85
C PRO A 116 14.79 28.02 -2.89
N ALA A 117 14.54 29.28 -2.48
CA ALA A 117 14.60 30.38 -3.42
C ALA A 117 16.04 30.51 -3.90
N LEU A 118 16.23 30.89 -5.16
CA LEU A 118 17.58 31.07 -5.72
C LEU A 118 18.40 32.09 -4.91
N LYS A 119 17.71 33.04 -4.25
CA LYS A 119 18.30 34.01 -3.31
C LYS A 119 18.88 33.38 -2.04
N ASP A 120 18.32 32.26 -1.57
CA ASP A 120 18.82 31.57 -0.37
C ASP A 120 20.12 30.80 -0.66
N LEU A 121 20.46 30.62 -1.95
CA LEU A 121 21.66 29.92 -2.42
C LEU A 121 22.85 30.87 -2.66
N PHE A 122 22.59 32.17 -2.77
CA PHE A 122 23.61 33.20 -2.89
C PHE A 122 23.50 34.07 -1.63
N GLY A 123 24.39 33.84 -0.66
CA GLY A 123 24.41 34.65 0.57
C GLY A 123 24.44 36.14 0.25
N GLU A 124 23.87 36.95 1.16
CA GLU A 124 23.67 38.40 0.99
C GLU A 124 24.97 39.16 0.64
N ASP A 125 26.14 38.57 0.89
CA ASP A 125 27.46 39.13 0.54
C ASP A 125 27.79 39.16 -0.97
N PHE A 126 27.06 38.45 -1.83
CA PHE A 126 27.42 38.34 -3.27
C PHE A 126 26.83 39.42 -4.18
N LEU A 127 25.87 40.22 -3.70
CA LEU A 127 25.17 41.23 -4.51
C LEU A 127 25.50 42.68 -4.11
N ASP A 128 26.33 42.86 -3.09
CA ASP A 128 26.73 44.16 -2.54
C ASP A 128 28.20 44.49 -2.88
N GLU A 129 28.67 44.19 -4.09
CA GLU A 129 29.86 44.86 -4.65
C GLU A 129 29.39 46.06 -5.47
N GLU A 130 29.64 47.26 -4.91
CA GLU A 130 29.38 48.61 -5.45
C GLU A 130 30.15 48.89 -6.77
#